data_AF-A0A0C2WQ39-F1
#
_entry.id   AF-A0A0C2WQ39-F1
#
_cell.length_a   1.000
_cell.length_b   1.000
_cell.length_c   1.000
_cell.angle_alpha   90.00
_cell.angle_beta   90.00
_cell.angle_gamma   90.00
#
_symmetry.space_group_name_H-M   'P 1'
#
loop_
_entity.id
_entity.type
_entity.pdbx_description
1 polymer ?
#
loop_
_entity_poly.entity_id
_entity_poly.type
_entity_poly.pdbx_seq_one_letter_code
_entity_poly.pdbx_strand_id
1 'polypeptide(L)'
;MSRRSRRVAQLSPERVESVACRPNKTETTKVHRLDVPNPKSLQGPPMSRRRGRRRVHTHLQSLENDIKIVSPVPPPPPPPPPPPSLPSSLPPMVALSRPITGGDMKDTTHLEMCSQSVIESTTVEDQSENLCPFCDDPLPEHPSHVLLEMLSKLRTKAQPDPRYGNPFGLKLDMGQFISFCVRHAAEIEEFPKAKKLGWPTKLDDRELTARVRNLKPKLQELLDDPSLGVFFEALRRRARDLGSNAITGIGGHWATFKDASTGYYGEQGSAIITQVIFDLFPALTSINTAPLSNIDYYFRVLVPEAALFLVQEDLTQRLECYVTREQALVVLRASTAYGLTAFPITDGLGKGAGDEIVRERATRMRKSRKRRVDS
;
A
#
# COMPACT_ATOMS: atom_id res chain seq x y z
N MET A 1 -29.77 -4.60 77.25
CA MET A 1 -31.01 -5.31 77.62
C MET A 1 -31.66 -5.88 76.36
N SER A 2 -32.03 -7.18 76.40
CA SER A 2 -32.93 -7.99 75.53
C SER A 2 -33.35 -7.50 74.13
N ARG A 3 -33.01 -8.22 73.04
CA ARG A 3 -33.61 -9.46 72.45
C ARG A 3 -34.96 -9.28 71.72
N ARG A 4 -34.94 -9.43 70.38
CA ARG A 4 -35.67 -10.41 69.52
C ARG A 4 -35.61 -9.95 68.04
N SER A 5 -34.85 -10.59 67.16
CA SER A 5 -35.16 -11.80 66.35
C SER A 5 -36.43 -11.72 65.48
N ARG A 6 -36.23 -11.66 64.15
CA ARG A 6 -36.93 -12.51 63.15
C ARG A 6 -36.09 -12.64 61.87
N ARG A 7 -35.74 -13.89 61.55
CA ARG A 7 -35.20 -14.41 60.27
C ARG A 7 -36.38 -14.75 59.35
N VAL A 8 -36.22 -14.55 58.03
CA VAL A 8 -36.83 -15.35 56.94
C VAL A 8 -35.85 -15.24 55.74
N ALA A 9 -34.97 -16.22 55.53
CA ALA A 9 -35.08 -17.40 54.64
C ALA A 9 -34.63 -17.12 53.19
N GLN A 10 -33.42 -17.62 52.89
CA GLN A 10 -32.86 -17.81 51.56
C GLN A 10 -33.51 -19.04 50.91
N LEU A 11 -33.89 -18.95 49.63
CA LEU A 11 -34.24 -20.10 48.79
C LEU A 11 -33.66 -19.94 47.38
N SER A 12 -32.80 -20.88 47.02
CA SER A 12 -32.42 -21.42 45.71
C SER A 12 -31.95 -22.85 46.04
N PRO A 13 -32.01 -23.90 45.18
CA PRO A 13 -31.87 -23.87 43.71
C PRO A 13 -32.64 -24.97 42.89
N GLU A 14 -32.84 -24.78 41.58
CA GLU A 14 -32.94 -25.84 40.55
C GLU A 14 -32.46 -25.21 39.21
N ARG A 15 -31.33 -25.58 38.58
CA ARG A 15 -30.91 -26.81 37.87
C ARG A 15 -31.67 -27.05 36.55
N VAL A 16 -31.11 -26.55 35.44
CA VAL A 16 -31.27 -27.15 34.10
C VAL A 16 -29.89 -27.29 33.46
N GLU A 17 -29.67 -28.45 32.88
CA GLU A 17 -28.42 -29.12 32.57
C GLU A 17 -27.70 -28.55 31.34
N SER A 18 -26.38 -28.39 31.46
CA SER A 18 -25.47 -28.23 30.34
C SER A 18 -24.73 -29.54 30.07
N VAL A 19 -24.81 -29.97 28.81
CA VAL A 19 -24.19 -31.19 28.28
C VAL A 19 -22.67 -31.06 28.31
N ALA A 20 -22.03 -31.85 29.16
CA ALA A 20 -20.58 -31.97 29.24
C ALA A 20 -20.08 -33.11 28.32
N CYS A 21 -19.19 -32.77 27.39
CA CYS A 21 -18.31 -33.72 26.71
C CYS A 21 -17.45 -34.47 27.74
N ARG A 22 -17.45 -35.80 27.68
CA ARG A 22 -16.45 -36.65 28.36
C ARG A 22 -15.46 -37.24 27.37
N PRO A 23 -14.18 -37.40 27.77
CA PRO A 23 -13.11 -37.94 26.94
C PRO A 23 -13.11 -39.47 26.99
N ASN A 24 -12.62 -40.12 25.94
CA ASN A 24 -12.33 -41.56 25.98
C ASN A 24 -10.83 -41.81 25.85
N LYS A 25 -10.30 -42.59 26.78
CA LYS A 25 -8.91 -43.03 26.88
C LYS A 25 -8.67 -44.26 25.99
N THR A 26 -7.40 -44.38 25.65
CA THR A 26 -6.63 -45.45 25.00
C THR A 26 -6.87 -46.88 25.51
N GLU A 27 -6.81 -47.88 24.62
CA GLU A 27 -5.81 -48.98 24.70
C GLU A 27 -5.69 -49.84 23.43
N THR A 28 -4.49 -50.40 23.28
CA THR A 28 -3.80 -51.19 22.23
C THR A 28 -4.46 -52.54 21.83
N THR A 29 -4.25 -53.16 20.65
CA THR A 29 -3.10 -54.06 20.34
C THR A 29 -3.19 -54.71 18.92
N LYS A 30 -2.02 -54.86 18.27
CA LYS A 30 -1.48 -55.72 17.17
C LYS A 30 -2.35 -56.49 16.13
N VAL A 31 -2.00 -56.23 14.85
CA VAL A 31 -1.55 -57.11 13.73
C VAL A 31 -2.15 -58.51 13.55
N HIS A 32 -2.88 -58.72 12.44
CA HIS A 32 -2.60 -59.80 11.47
C HIS A 32 -3.19 -59.50 10.08
N ARG A 33 -2.43 -59.93 9.07
CA ARG A 33 -2.63 -59.80 7.61
C ARG A 33 -3.44 -61.01 7.09
N LEU A 34 -4.41 -60.80 6.19
CA LEU A 34 -4.58 -61.47 4.87
C LEU A 34 -6.01 -61.36 4.30
N ASP A 35 -6.03 -61.11 2.99
CA ASP A 35 -6.97 -61.49 1.93
C ASP A 35 -8.36 -60.86 1.71
N VAL A 36 -8.53 -60.54 0.42
CA VAL A 36 -9.67 -60.02 -0.34
C VAL A 36 -10.59 -61.20 -0.72
N PRO A 37 -11.93 -61.03 -0.75
CA PRO A 37 -12.61 -60.94 -2.05
C PRO A 37 -13.81 -59.97 -2.10
N ASN A 38 -13.99 -59.38 -3.29
CA ASN A 38 -15.17 -58.70 -3.80
C ASN A 38 -16.31 -59.72 -4.07
N PRO A 39 -17.60 -59.37 -3.89
CA PRO A 39 -18.43 -59.25 -5.10
C PRO A 39 -19.51 -58.14 -5.07
N LYS A 40 -20.03 -57.92 -6.28
CA LYS A 40 -20.91 -56.86 -6.77
C LYS A 40 -22.34 -56.85 -6.21
N SER A 41 -22.94 -55.65 -6.37
CA SER A 41 -24.34 -55.31 -6.67
C SER A 41 -25.37 -55.25 -5.55
N LEU A 42 -25.95 -54.05 -5.37
CA LEU A 42 -27.40 -53.81 -5.41
C LEU A 42 -27.68 -52.29 -5.53
N GLN A 43 -28.50 -51.95 -6.50
CA GLN A 43 -29.00 -50.61 -6.82
C GLN A 43 -30.17 -50.21 -5.91
N GLY A 44 -30.28 -48.92 -5.58
CA GLY A 44 -31.50 -48.30 -5.05
C GLY A 44 -31.52 -46.78 -5.34
N PRO A 45 -32.68 -46.14 -5.59
CA PRO A 45 -32.78 -44.78 -6.17
C PRO A 45 -32.77 -43.64 -5.13
N PRO A 46 -32.72 -42.36 -5.58
CA PRO A 46 -32.15 -41.26 -4.80
C PRO A 46 -33.18 -40.45 -3.98
N MET A 47 -32.79 -40.02 -2.78
CA MET A 47 -33.47 -38.96 -2.04
C MET A 47 -32.64 -37.67 -2.10
N SER A 48 -33.30 -36.62 -2.60
CA SER A 48 -32.80 -35.27 -2.77
C SER A 48 -32.55 -34.59 -1.43
N ARG A 49 -31.37 -33.97 -1.27
CA ARG A 49 -31.12 -32.78 -0.42
C ARG A 49 -29.63 -32.43 -0.48
N ARG A 50 -29.27 -31.40 -1.27
CA ARG A 50 -28.08 -30.53 -1.08
C ARG A 50 -28.03 -29.45 -2.18
N ARG A 51 -28.90 -28.45 -2.09
CA ARG A 51 -28.63 -27.12 -2.67
C ARG A 51 -28.05 -26.27 -1.54
N GLY A 52 -26.75 -25.98 -1.61
CA GLY A 52 -26.08 -25.15 -0.61
C GLY A 52 -24.55 -25.15 -0.72
N ARG A 53 -23.93 -26.22 -1.26
CA ARG A 53 -22.46 -26.32 -1.32
C ARG A 53 -21.81 -25.92 -2.64
N ARG A 54 -22.58 -25.71 -3.71
CA ARG A 54 -22.02 -25.37 -5.05
C ARG A 54 -21.73 -23.88 -5.26
N ARG A 55 -22.37 -22.95 -4.51
CA ARG A 55 -22.18 -21.50 -4.71
C ARG A 55 -20.86 -20.97 -4.16
N VAL A 56 -20.36 -21.53 -3.06
CA VAL A 56 -19.10 -21.10 -2.44
C VAL A 56 -17.90 -21.55 -3.28
N HIS A 57 -17.97 -22.75 -3.87
CA HIS A 57 -16.89 -23.30 -4.68
C HIS A 57 -16.68 -22.57 -6.02
N THR A 58 -17.77 -22.09 -6.64
CA THR A 58 -17.73 -21.31 -7.88
C THR A 58 -17.23 -19.88 -7.67
N HIS A 59 -17.46 -19.29 -6.50
CA HIS A 59 -16.96 -17.93 -6.17
C HIS A 59 -15.46 -17.93 -5.82
N LEU A 60 -14.98 -19.00 -5.15
CA LEU A 60 -13.55 -19.22 -4.90
C LEU A 60 -12.77 -19.44 -6.20
N GLN A 61 -13.30 -20.22 -7.15
CA GLN A 61 -12.64 -20.42 -8.45
C GLN A 61 -12.62 -19.16 -9.32
N SER A 62 -13.66 -18.31 -9.25
CA SER A 62 -13.66 -17.03 -9.96
C SER A 62 -12.60 -16.07 -9.39
N LEU A 63 -12.47 -15.98 -8.07
CA LEU A 63 -11.46 -15.13 -7.42
C LEU A 63 -10.04 -15.69 -7.54
N GLU A 64 -9.85 -17.02 -7.50
CA GLU A 64 -8.56 -17.64 -7.80
C GLU A 64 -8.14 -17.39 -9.25
N ASN A 65 -9.09 -17.32 -10.19
CA ASN A 65 -8.80 -16.95 -11.57
C ASN A 65 -8.49 -15.46 -11.72
N ASP A 66 -9.19 -14.58 -11.00
CA ASP A 66 -8.87 -13.14 -10.98
C ASP A 66 -7.51 -12.83 -10.31
N ILE A 67 -7.11 -13.63 -9.31
CA ILE A 67 -5.77 -13.58 -8.69
C ILE A 67 -4.70 -14.17 -9.63
N LYS A 68 -5.03 -15.18 -10.46
CA LYS A 68 -4.13 -15.77 -11.45
C LYS A 68 -3.92 -14.91 -12.71
N ILE A 69 -4.75 -13.88 -12.94
CA ILE A 69 -4.57 -12.93 -14.07
C ILE A 69 -3.39 -11.96 -13.84
N VAL A 70 -2.83 -11.90 -12.63
CA VAL A 70 -1.55 -11.22 -12.40
C VAL A 70 -0.42 -12.12 -12.89
N SER A 71 -0.09 -12.00 -14.18
CA SER A 71 1.11 -12.62 -14.75
C SER A 71 2.35 -12.25 -13.92
N PRO A 72 3.29 -13.18 -13.67
CA PRO A 72 4.53 -12.85 -12.98
C PRO A 72 5.26 -11.77 -13.77
N VAL A 73 5.54 -10.65 -13.12
CA VAL A 73 6.40 -9.59 -13.68
C VAL A 73 7.77 -10.22 -13.97
N PRO A 74 8.28 -10.16 -15.21
CA PRO A 74 9.60 -10.70 -15.53
C PRO A 74 10.67 -9.99 -14.69
N PRO A 75 11.74 -10.69 -14.28
CA PRO A 75 12.81 -10.07 -13.51
C PRO A 75 13.39 -8.88 -14.28
N PRO A 76 13.72 -7.76 -13.59
CA PRO A 76 14.33 -6.62 -14.24
C PRO A 76 15.66 -7.02 -14.91
N PRO A 77 15.98 -6.46 -16.08
CA PRO A 77 17.27 -6.72 -16.73
C PRO A 77 18.43 -6.31 -15.81
N PRO A 78 19.58 -7.02 -15.88
CA PRO A 78 20.75 -6.67 -15.09
C PRO A 78 21.19 -5.22 -15.39
N PRO A 79 21.69 -4.48 -14.38
CA PRO A 79 22.16 -3.12 -14.58
C PRO A 79 23.34 -3.10 -15.57
N PRO A 80 23.44 -2.08 -16.45
CA PRO A 80 24.57 -1.94 -17.35
C PRO A 80 25.87 -1.80 -16.55
N PRO A 81 27.00 -2.30 -17.08
CA PRO A 81 28.29 -2.14 -16.43
C PRO A 81 28.61 -0.64 -16.24
N PRO A 82 29.27 -0.27 -15.13
CA PRO A 82 29.63 1.12 -14.88
C PRO A 82 30.56 1.63 -15.99
N PRO A 83 30.37 2.88 -16.45
CA PRO A 83 31.26 3.46 -17.45
C PRO A 83 32.68 3.58 -16.88
N PRO A 84 33.72 3.40 -17.71
CA PRO A 84 35.10 3.59 -17.28
C PRO A 84 35.31 5.02 -16.80
N SER A 85 35.93 5.16 -15.63
CA SER A 85 36.22 6.44 -14.98
C SER A 85 37.14 7.29 -15.88
N LEU A 86 36.61 8.42 -16.33
CA LEU A 86 37.39 9.44 -17.03
C LEU A 86 38.33 10.16 -16.04
N PRO A 87 39.60 10.41 -16.43
CA PRO A 87 40.55 11.11 -15.57
C PRO A 87 40.19 12.58 -15.41
N SER A 88 40.13 13.00 -14.15
CA SER A 88 39.90 14.39 -13.72
C SER A 88 41.08 15.29 -14.05
N SER A 89 41.00 16.05 -15.13
CA SER A 89 41.74 17.31 -15.27
C SER A 89 41.14 18.19 -16.36
N LEU A 90 40.43 19.24 -15.97
CA LEU A 90 40.22 20.41 -16.84
C LEU A 90 40.63 21.68 -16.08
N PRO A 91 41.49 22.54 -16.68
CA PRO A 91 41.89 23.82 -16.10
C PRO A 91 40.85 24.93 -16.35
N PRO A 92 40.92 26.07 -15.65
CA PRO A 92 39.91 27.13 -15.73
C PRO A 92 40.14 28.00 -16.97
N MET A 93 39.07 28.27 -17.74
CA MET A 93 39.10 29.21 -18.85
C MET A 93 38.54 30.58 -18.46
N VAL A 94 39.31 31.56 -18.91
CA VAL A 94 39.27 33.00 -18.70
C VAL A 94 38.08 33.64 -19.43
N ALA A 95 37.54 34.71 -18.83
CA ALA A 95 36.55 35.59 -19.41
C ALA A 95 37.10 36.41 -20.58
N LEU A 96 36.34 36.55 -21.67
CA LEU A 96 36.51 37.63 -22.65
C LEU A 96 35.14 38.10 -23.15
N SER A 97 34.84 39.36 -22.82
CA SER A 97 33.80 40.19 -23.41
C SER A 97 34.27 40.73 -24.77
N ARG A 98 33.37 40.84 -25.77
CA ARG A 98 32.98 42.08 -26.49
C ARG A 98 32.36 41.86 -27.89
N PRO A 99 31.64 42.87 -28.44
CA PRO A 99 30.46 42.72 -29.31
C PRO A 99 30.69 43.17 -30.75
N ILE A 100 29.78 42.86 -31.69
CA ILE A 100 29.72 43.48 -33.03
C ILE A 100 28.25 43.56 -33.52
N THR A 101 27.81 44.81 -33.73
CA THR A 101 26.93 45.43 -34.76
C THR A 101 26.15 44.51 -35.72
N GLY A 102 24.88 44.74 -36.06
CA GLY A 102 24.30 45.97 -36.63
C GLY A 102 23.99 45.73 -38.12
N GLY A 103 22.72 45.87 -38.53
CA GLY A 103 22.28 45.65 -39.91
C GLY A 103 20.79 45.95 -40.11
N ASP A 104 20.48 47.22 -40.37
CA ASP A 104 19.23 47.75 -40.94
C ASP A 104 19.14 47.45 -42.45
N MET A 105 17.93 47.15 -42.96
CA MET A 105 17.32 47.77 -44.17
C MET A 105 15.87 47.24 -44.33
N LYS A 106 14.83 48.04 -44.03
CA LYS A 106 14.02 48.92 -44.93
C LYS A 106 13.18 48.17 -45.98
N ASP A 107 11.86 48.19 -45.81
CA ASP A 107 10.86 49.03 -46.55
C ASP A 107 10.20 48.17 -47.66
N THR A 108 8.93 48.21 -48.04
CA THR A 108 7.83 49.18 -47.86
C THR A 108 6.48 48.48 -48.19
N THR A 109 5.45 48.79 -47.40
CA THR A 109 4.00 49.03 -47.72
C THR A 109 3.37 48.56 -49.05
N HIS A 110 2.16 47.98 -49.01
CA HIS A 110 0.90 48.67 -49.39
C HIS A 110 -0.38 47.90 -48.99
N LEU A 111 -1.46 48.67 -48.74
CA LEU A 111 -2.87 48.36 -48.38
C LEU A 111 -3.51 47.23 -49.23
N GLU A 112 -4.56 46.50 -48.84
CA GLU A 112 -5.92 46.98 -48.54
C GLU A 112 -6.86 45.86 -48.04
N MET A 113 -8.01 46.25 -47.48
CA MET A 113 -9.02 45.49 -46.74
C MET A 113 -9.94 44.55 -47.54
N CYS A 114 -10.53 43.61 -46.78
CA CYS A 114 -11.88 43.06 -46.87
C CYS A 114 -12.16 41.97 -47.93
N SER A 115 -12.44 40.76 -47.46
CA SER A 115 -13.65 40.01 -47.87
C SER A 115 -13.92 38.87 -46.90
N GLN A 116 -15.13 38.89 -46.34
CA GLN A 116 -15.74 37.82 -45.56
C GLN A 116 -15.79 36.53 -46.39
N SER A 117 -15.37 35.42 -45.81
CA SER A 117 -15.94 34.12 -46.17
C SER A 117 -16.19 33.33 -44.90
N VAL A 118 -17.50 33.20 -44.65
CA VAL A 118 -18.09 32.25 -43.72
C VAL A 118 -17.74 30.86 -44.23
N ILE A 119 -16.94 30.11 -43.46
CA ILE A 119 -16.84 28.65 -43.61
C ILE A 119 -17.20 28.06 -42.26
N GLU A 120 -18.51 27.84 -42.15
CA GLU A 120 -19.13 26.63 -41.62
C GLU A 120 -18.39 25.96 -40.47
N SER A 121 -18.79 26.36 -39.26
CA SER A 121 -18.53 25.67 -38.00
C SER A 121 -19.11 24.25 -38.05
N THR A 122 -18.38 23.32 -38.66
CA THR A 122 -18.50 21.91 -38.32
C THR A 122 -18.08 21.79 -36.86
N THR A 123 -19.07 21.51 -36.01
CA THR A 123 -18.92 21.16 -34.61
C THR A 123 -18.00 19.95 -34.48
N VAL A 124 -16.70 20.22 -34.35
CA VAL A 124 -15.79 19.36 -33.62
C VAL A 124 -16.21 19.54 -32.16
N GLU A 125 -17.16 18.73 -31.73
CA GLU A 125 -17.52 18.67 -30.32
C GLU A 125 -16.24 18.42 -29.51
N ASP A 126 -16.12 19.28 -28.52
CA ASP A 126 -14.94 19.62 -27.74
C ASP A 126 -14.35 18.42 -26.98
N GLN A 127 -13.53 17.62 -27.67
CA GLN A 127 -12.73 16.58 -27.01
C GLN A 127 -11.64 17.17 -26.10
N SER A 128 -11.41 18.48 -26.16
CA SER A 128 -10.32 19.13 -25.44
C SER A 128 -10.64 19.48 -23.99
N GLU A 129 -11.91 19.62 -23.64
CA GLU A 129 -12.35 19.80 -22.24
C GLU A 129 -12.08 18.57 -21.36
N ASN A 130 -11.97 17.38 -21.97
CA ASN A 130 -11.74 16.12 -21.26
C ASN A 130 -10.26 15.70 -21.19
N LEU A 131 -9.34 16.49 -21.74
CA LEU A 131 -7.90 16.18 -21.66
C LEU A 131 -7.27 16.81 -20.43
N CYS A 132 -6.28 16.10 -19.89
CA CYS A 132 -5.41 16.60 -18.86
C CYS A 132 -4.64 17.81 -19.40
N PRO A 133 -4.69 18.98 -18.73
CA PRO A 133 -4.01 20.17 -19.22
C PRO A 133 -2.48 20.06 -19.13
N PHE A 134 -1.91 18.99 -18.55
CA PHE A 134 -0.46 18.83 -18.44
C PHE A 134 0.06 17.71 -19.34
N CYS A 135 -0.49 16.49 -19.27
CA CYS A 135 0.01 15.33 -20.03
C CYS A 135 -0.81 14.94 -21.26
N ASP A 136 -1.91 15.65 -21.56
CA ASP A 136 -2.79 15.39 -22.72
C ASP A 136 -3.56 14.05 -22.68
N ASP A 137 -3.40 13.24 -21.64
CA ASP A 137 -4.22 12.04 -21.42
C ASP A 137 -5.65 12.41 -20.97
N PRO A 138 -6.65 11.53 -21.18
CA PRO A 138 -8.01 11.80 -20.72
C PRO A 138 -8.09 11.95 -19.18
N LEU A 139 -8.95 12.86 -18.74
CA LEU A 139 -9.38 13.00 -17.35
C LEU A 139 -10.52 12.00 -17.04
N PRO A 140 -10.68 11.58 -15.78
CA PRO A 140 -11.81 10.74 -15.37
C PRO A 140 -13.14 11.45 -15.61
N GLU A 141 -14.16 10.72 -16.04
CA GLU A 141 -15.52 11.23 -16.26
C GLU A 141 -16.12 11.87 -14.98
N HIS A 142 -15.75 11.34 -13.82
CA HIS A 142 -16.19 11.79 -12.51
C HIS A 142 -14.96 12.04 -11.60
N PRO A 143 -14.26 13.16 -11.80
CA PRO A 143 -13.05 13.47 -11.05
C PRO A 143 -13.36 13.62 -9.56
N SER A 144 -12.50 13.08 -8.71
CA SER A 144 -12.65 13.23 -7.26
C SER A 144 -12.45 14.69 -6.83
N HIS A 145 -13.05 15.07 -5.71
CA HIS A 145 -12.84 16.40 -5.12
C HIS A 145 -11.35 16.71 -4.91
N VAL A 146 -10.56 15.70 -4.53
CA VAL A 146 -9.11 15.84 -4.33
C VAL A 146 -8.43 16.19 -5.66
N LEU A 147 -8.77 15.50 -6.74
CA LEU A 147 -8.19 15.78 -8.06
C LEU A 147 -8.54 17.18 -8.55
N LEU A 148 -9.79 17.61 -8.36
CA LEU A 148 -10.24 18.96 -8.68
C LEU A 148 -9.51 20.03 -7.85
N GLU A 149 -9.27 19.76 -6.57
CA GLU A 149 -8.51 20.65 -5.68
C GLU A 149 -7.02 20.72 -6.06
N MET A 150 -6.42 19.61 -6.51
CA MET A 150 -5.06 19.60 -7.05
C MET A 150 -4.98 20.43 -8.34
N LEU A 151 -5.94 20.25 -9.25
CA LEU A 151 -6.00 21.00 -10.50
C LEU A 151 -6.15 22.51 -10.25
N SER A 152 -7.03 22.92 -9.35
CA SER A 152 -7.23 24.34 -9.04
C SER A 152 -5.96 24.99 -8.51
N LYS A 153 -5.21 24.32 -7.63
CA LYS A 153 -3.92 24.79 -7.11
C LYS A 153 -2.85 24.89 -8.21
N LEU A 154 -2.76 23.91 -9.09
CA LEU A 154 -1.80 23.94 -10.20
C LEU A 154 -2.13 25.08 -11.17
N ARG A 155 -3.41 25.31 -11.47
CA ARG A 155 -3.86 26.41 -12.33
C ARG A 155 -3.43 27.78 -11.81
N THR A 156 -3.32 28.00 -10.51
CA THR A 156 -2.83 29.29 -9.95
C THR A 156 -1.38 29.61 -10.30
N LYS A 157 -0.58 28.61 -10.66
CA LYS A 157 0.86 28.75 -10.93
C LYS A 157 1.21 28.55 -12.40
N ALA A 158 0.34 27.87 -13.14
CA ALA A 158 0.60 27.44 -14.51
C ALA A 158 0.47 28.58 -15.51
N GLN A 159 1.21 28.48 -16.61
CA GLN A 159 1.07 29.37 -17.77
C GLN A 159 0.30 28.65 -18.89
N PRO A 160 -0.50 29.38 -19.69
CA PRO A 160 -1.11 28.80 -20.89
C PRO A 160 -0.06 28.26 -21.85
N ASP A 161 -0.29 27.04 -22.35
CA ASP A 161 0.54 26.36 -23.34
C ASP A 161 -0.35 25.54 -24.29
N PRO A 162 -1.14 26.23 -25.14
CA PRO A 162 -2.09 25.58 -26.04
C PRO A 162 -1.36 24.69 -27.06
N ARG A 163 -1.84 23.46 -27.20
CA ARG A 163 -1.31 22.44 -28.12
C ARG A 163 -2.34 22.08 -29.19
N TYR A 164 -1.87 21.56 -30.33
CA TYR A 164 -2.74 21.23 -31.49
C TYR A 164 -3.95 20.35 -31.13
N GLY A 165 -3.82 19.41 -30.17
CA GLY A 165 -4.92 18.58 -29.67
C GLY A 165 -5.48 18.99 -28.30
N ASN A 166 -4.89 19.99 -27.65
CA ASN A 166 -5.28 20.44 -26.32
C ASN A 166 -5.13 21.98 -26.22
N PRO A 167 -6.12 22.75 -26.70
CA PRO A 167 -6.13 24.21 -26.60
C PRO A 167 -6.08 24.72 -25.16
N PHE A 168 -6.47 23.90 -24.19
CA PHE A 168 -6.44 24.21 -22.76
C PHE A 168 -5.15 23.73 -22.06
N GLY A 169 -4.12 23.39 -22.84
CA GLY A 169 -2.83 22.99 -22.33
C GLY A 169 -2.20 24.04 -21.41
N LEU A 170 -1.52 23.56 -20.38
CA LEU A 170 -0.86 24.34 -19.33
C LEU A 170 0.57 23.84 -19.13
N LYS A 171 1.45 24.79 -18.81
CA LYS A 171 2.86 24.53 -18.55
C LYS A 171 3.25 24.81 -17.11
N LEU A 172 3.92 23.83 -16.52
CA LEU A 172 4.58 23.84 -15.21
C LEU A 172 5.81 22.93 -15.27
N ASP A 173 6.70 23.05 -14.29
CA ASP A 173 7.77 22.06 -14.11
C ASP A 173 7.17 20.68 -13.78
N MET A 174 7.79 19.61 -14.29
CA MET A 174 7.29 18.24 -14.14
C MET A 174 7.09 17.85 -12.67
N GLY A 175 8.01 18.27 -11.80
CA GLY A 175 7.92 17.98 -10.36
C GLY A 175 6.68 18.60 -9.70
N GLN A 176 6.09 19.64 -10.31
CA GLN A 176 4.93 20.32 -9.75
C GLN A 176 3.62 19.61 -10.08
N PHE A 177 3.47 19.06 -11.29
CA PHE A 177 2.21 18.48 -11.76
C PHE A 177 2.21 16.94 -11.80
N ILE A 178 3.36 16.27 -11.66
CA ILE A 178 3.42 14.81 -11.80
C ILE A 178 2.47 14.05 -10.85
N SER A 179 2.34 14.50 -9.61
CA SER A 179 1.42 13.88 -8.65
C SER A 179 -0.03 14.01 -9.07
N PHE A 180 -0.40 15.10 -9.76
CA PHE A 180 -1.71 15.26 -10.36
C PHE A 180 -1.91 14.28 -11.52
N CYS A 181 -0.91 14.15 -12.40
CA CYS A 181 -0.96 13.20 -13.52
C CYS A 181 -1.13 11.76 -13.05
N VAL A 182 -0.32 11.35 -12.08
CA VAL A 182 -0.42 10.02 -11.45
C VAL A 182 -1.80 9.81 -10.84
N ARG A 183 -2.39 10.83 -10.20
CA ARG A 183 -3.70 10.72 -9.55
C ARG A 183 -4.85 10.57 -10.55
N HIS A 184 -4.93 11.35 -11.63
CA HIS A 184 -6.05 11.19 -12.57
C HIS A 184 -5.98 9.86 -13.32
N ALA A 185 -4.78 9.38 -13.66
CA ALA A 185 -4.60 8.04 -14.23
C ALA A 185 -5.09 6.96 -13.25
N ALA A 186 -4.76 7.09 -11.96
CA ALA A 186 -5.24 6.19 -10.92
C ALA A 186 -6.77 6.23 -10.74
N GLU A 187 -7.41 7.39 -10.91
CA GLU A 187 -8.87 7.52 -10.83
C GLU A 187 -9.61 6.82 -11.96
N ILE A 188 -8.97 6.69 -13.14
CA ILE A 188 -9.52 5.99 -14.30
C ILE A 188 -9.37 4.48 -14.13
N GLU A 189 -8.17 4.00 -13.77
CA GLU A 189 -7.87 2.57 -13.82
C GLU A 189 -7.85 1.90 -12.44
N GLU A 190 -7.03 2.43 -11.52
CA GLU A 190 -6.72 1.76 -10.27
C GLU A 190 -7.85 1.87 -9.23
N PHE A 191 -8.56 3.00 -9.15
CA PHE A 191 -9.62 3.20 -8.16
C PHE A 191 -10.85 2.33 -8.44
N PRO A 192 -11.36 2.22 -9.69
CA PRO A 192 -12.44 1.28 -10.00
C PRO A 192 -12.04 -0.18 -9.73
N LYS A 193 -10.81 -0.56 -10.06
CA LYS A 193 -10.26 -1.89 -9.77
C LYS A 193 -10.19 -2.16 -8.27
N ALA A 194 -9.64 -1.23 -7.48
CA ALA A 194 -9.58 -1.33 -6.03
C ALA A 194 -10.97 -1.47 -5.40
N LYS A 195 -11.96 -0.71 -5.90
CA LYS A 195 -13.36 -0.81 -5.46
C LYS A 195 -13.96 -2.18 -5.76
N LYS A 196 -13.70 -2.75 -6.95
CA LYS A 196 -14.12 -4.13 -7.30
C LYS A 196 -13.47 -5.18 -6.41
N LEU A 197 -12.20 -4.98 -6.05
CA LEU A 197 -11.44 -5.87 -5.16
C LEU A 197 -11.79 -5.67 -3.66
N GLY A 198 -12.55 -4.63 -3.34
CA GLY A 198 -12.96 -4.29 -1.98
C GLY A 198 -11.82 -3.74 -1.12
N TRP A 199 -10.83 -3.07 -1.72
CA TRP A 199 -9.78 -2.39 -0.96
C TRP A 199 -10.33 -1.13 -0.26
N PRO A 200 -9.74 -0.73 0.88
CA PRO A 200 -10.20 0.43 1.64
C PRO A 200 -10.15 1.71 0.79
N THR A 201 -11.24 2.48 0.78
CA THR A 201 -11.32 3.80 0.12
C THR A 201 -11.17 4.97 1.08
N LYS A 202 -11.18 4.67 2.38
CA LYS A 202 -10.94 5.61 3.47
C LYS A 202 -10.05 4.94 4.50
N LEU A 203 -9.21 5.74 5.15
CA LEU A 203 -8.35 5.30 6.24
C LEU A 203 -8.85 5.96 7.53
N ASP A 204 -9.24 5.15 8.52
CA ASP A 204 -9.53 5.65 9.88
C ASP A 204 -8.29 5.47 10.75
N ASP A 205 -7.68 6.61 11.11
CA ASP A 205 -6.42 6.62 11.85
C ASP A 205 -6.55 5.97 13.23
N ARG A 206 -7.70 6.13 13.90
CA ARG A 206 -7.93 5.59 15.25
C ARG A 206 -8.12 4.09 15.17
N GLU A 207 -8.90 3.62 14.20
CA GLU A 207 -9.12 2.20 13.97
C GLU A 207 -7.80 1.51 13.60
N LEU A 208 -7.06 2.06 12.62
CA LEU A 208 -5.77 1.51 12.21
C LEU A 208 -4.79 1.45 13.38
N THR A 209 -4.71 2.52 14.17
CA THR A 209 -3.87 2.56 15.37
C THR A 209 -4.21 1.45 16.36
N ALA A 210 -5.50 1.25 16.64
CA ALA A 210 -5.96 0.20 17.55
C ALA A 210 -5.62 -1.20 17.03
N ARG A 211 -5.82 -1.43 15.73
CA ARG A 211 -5.50 -2.71 15.08
C ARG A 211 -4.00 -3.02 15.13
N VAL A 212 -3.13 -2.05 14.80
CA VAL A 212 -1.67 -2.25 14.89
C VAL A 212 -1.24 -2.54 16.32
N ARG A 213 -1.85 -1.92 17.34
CA ARG A 213 -1.59 -2.26 18.75
C ARG A 213 -1.96 -3.70 19.08
N ASN A 214 -3.07 -4.20 18.55
CA ASN A 214 -3.50 -5.58 18.74
C ASN A 214 -2.57 -6.61 18.06
N LEU A 215 -1.77 -6.19 17.08
CA LEU A 215 -0.75 -7.03 16.46
C LEU A 215 0.50 -7.25 17.34
N LYS A 216 0.64 -6.56 18.48
CA LYS A 216 1.82 -6.65 19.35
C LYS A 216 2.27 -8.11 19.62
N PRO A 217 1.39 -9.08 19.97
CA PRO A 217 1.82 -10.44 20.24
C PRO A 217 2.42 -11.12 19.00
N LYS A 218 1.79 -10.96 17.82
CA LYS A 218 2.27 -11.51 16.55
C LYS A 218 3.61 -10.89 16.14
N LEU A 219 3.77 -9.58 16.34
CA LEU A 219 5.02 -8.88 16.04
C LEU A 219 6.13 -9.25 17.03
N GLN A 220 5.80 -9.50 18.30
CA GLN A 220 6.77 -10.01 19.28
C GLN A 220 7.25 -11.41 18.90
N GLU A 221 6.35 -12.29 18.44
CA GLU A 221 6.73 -13.62 17.94
C GLU A 221 7.72 -13.54 16.76
N LEU A 222 7.54 -12.59 15.84
CA LEU A 222 8.50 -12.34 14.76
C LEU A 222 9.86 -11.81 15.26
N LEU A 223 9.87 -11.05 16.35
CA LEU A 223 11.11 -10.57 16.96
C LEU A 223 11.86 -11.68 17.69
N ASP A 224 11.11 -12.61 18.29
CA ASP A 224 11.65 -13.76 19.03
C ASP A 224 12.16 -14.84 18.06
N ASP A 225 11.41 -15.10 16.97
CA ASP A 225 11.83 -15.96 15.86
C ASP A 225 11.76 -15.21 14.51
N PRO A 226 12.88 -14.59 14.08
CA PRO A 226 12.93 -13.87 12.83
C PRO A 226 12.78 -14.74 11.57
N SER A 227 12.86 -16.07 11.68
CA SER A 227 12.67 -16.98 10.54
C SER A 227 11.21 -17.06 10.08
N LEU A 228 10.27 -16.65 10.95
CA LEU A 228 8.85 -16.54 10.64
C LEU A 228 8.53 -15.30 9.78
N GLY A 229 9.46 -14.36 9.66
CA GLY A 229 9.29 -13.11 8.90
C GLY A 229 9.55 -13.30 7.41
N VAL A 230 8.56 -13.03 6.58
CA VAL A 230 8.66 -13.09 5.12
C VAL A 230 9.66 -12.06 4.61
N PHE A 231 9.59 -10.82 5.12
CA PHE A 231 10.45 -9.73 4.64
C PHE A 231 11.88 -9.89 5.13
N PHE A 232 12.07 -10.30 6.38
CA PHE A 232 13.42 -10.48 6.92
C PHE A 232 14.12 -11.69 6.32
N GLU A 233 13.42 -12.80 6.13
CA GLU A 233 14.02 -13.97 5.49
C GLU A 233 14.38 -13.69 4.03
N ALA A 234 13.57 -12.91 3.30
CA ALA A 234 13.92 -12.45 1.95
C ALA A 234 15.22 -11.60 1.96
N LEU A 235 15.38 -10.70 2.93
CA LEU A 235 16.60 -9.91 3.10
C LEU A 235 17.80 -10.77 3.49
N ARG A 236 17.63 -11.74 4.39
CA ARG A 236 18.68 -12.69 4.78
C ARG A 236 19.14 -13.56 3.61
N ARG A 237 18.22 -14.07 2.79
CA ARG A 237 18.54 -14.80 1.55
C ARG A 237 19.41 -13.95 0.64
N ARG A 238 18.96 -12.73 0.35
CA ARG A 238 19.72 -11.79 -0.48
C ARG A 238 21.12 -11.50 0.07
N ALA A 239 21.26 -11.35 1.39
CA ALA A 239 22.56 -11.12 2.02
C ALA A 239 23.48 -12.34 1.94
N ARG A 240 22.93 -13.56 1.99
CA ARG A 240 23.70 -14.80 1.77
C ARG A 240 24.17 -14.91 0.33
N ASP A 241 23.31 -14.59 -0.63
CA ASP A 241 23.60 -14.78 -2.06
C ASP A 241 24.52 -13.69 -2.64
N LEU A 242 24.37 -12.44 -2.17
CA LEU A 242 25.02 -11.26 -2.75
C LEU A 242 25.92 -10.49 -1.76
N GLY A 243 26.02 -10.97 -0.52
CA GLY A 243 26.76 -10.33 0.56
C GLY A 243 25.97 -9.23 1.31
N SER A 244 26.43 -8.86 2.51
CA SER A 244 25.74 -7.90 3.39
C SER A 244 25.48 -6.53 2.75
N ASN A 245 26.39 -6.06 1.90
CA ASN A 245 26.23 -4.77 1.19
C ASN A 245 25.01 -4.76 0.25
N ALA A 246 24.54 -5.93 -0.21
CA ALA A 246 23.35 -6.04 -1.06
C ALA A 246 22.05 -5.70 -0.31
N ILE A 247 22.09 -5.62 1.02
CA ILE A 247 20.96 -5.19 1.85
C ILE A 247 21.27 -3.93 2.66
N THR A 248 22.50 -3.68 3.09
CA THR A 248 22.86 -2.48 3.88
C THR A 248 23.28 -1.28 3.02
N GLY A 249 23.68 -1.50 1.76
CA GLY A 249 24.07 -0.42 0.85
C GLY A 249 22.90 0.34 0.24
N ILE A 250 23.14 1.53 -0.31
CA ILE A 250 22.13 2.38 -0.96
C ILE A 250 21.39 1.62 -2.08
N GLY A 251 22.13 0.85 -2.89
CA GLY A 251 21.54 0.00 -3.93
C GLY A 251 20.63 -1.10 -3.37
N GLY A 252 20.95 -1.64 -2.20
CA GLY A 252 20.12 -2.62 -1.50
C GLY A 252 18.82 -2.02 -0.97
N HIS A 253 18.89 -0.81 -0.44
CA HIS A 253 17.71 -0.06 -0.01
C HIS A 253 16.75 0.20 -1.17
N TRP A 254 17.28 0.69 -2.29
CA TRP A 254 16.50 0.90 -3.53
C TRP A 254 15.88 -0.38 -4.07
N ALA A 255 16.65 -1.46 -4.13
CA ALA A 255 16.19 -2.71 -4.72
C ALA A 255 15.07 -3.40 -3.92
N THR A 256 14.92 -3.08 -2.62
CA THR A 256 13.86 -3.66 -1.76
C THR A 256 12.78 -2.66 -1.37
N PHE A 257 12.84 -1.43 -1.89
CA PHE A 257 11.91 -0.37 -1.52
C PHE A 257 10.46 -0.75 -1.83
N LYS A 258 10.21 -1.27 -3.05
CA LYS A 258 8.87 -1.72 -3.46
C LYS A 258 8.40 -2.93 -2.64
N ASP A 259 9.33 -3.80 -2.26
CA ASP A 259 9.05 -4.99 -1.48
C ASP A 259 8.63 -4.64 -0.04
N ALA A 260 9.19 -3.58 0.55
CA ALA A 260 8.89 -3.12 1.90
C ALA A 260 7.67 -2.16 1.99
N SER A 261 6.74 -2.23 1.03
CA SER A 261 5.56 -1.36 1.02
C SER A 261 4.44 -1.84 1.95
N THR A 262 3.48 -0.96 2.25
CA THR A 262 2.30 -1.22 3.09
C THR A 262 1.04 -1.54 2.27
N GLY A 263 1.18 -1.86 0.99
CA GLY A 263 0.08 -2.16 0.07
C GLY A 263 -0.96 -1.05 0.01
N TYR A 264 -2.25 -1.40 0.02
CA TYR A 264 -3.35 -0.44 -0.06
C TYR A 264 -3.42 0.56 1.10
N TYR A 265 -2.66 0.40 2.18
CA TYR A 265 -2.63 1.39 3.27
C TYR A 265 -1.81 2.64 2.89
N GLY A 266 -0.98 2.57 1.86
CA GLY A 266 -0.25 3.71 1.33
C GLY A 266 0.72 4.36 2.32
N GLU A 267 1.10 5.59 2.01
CA GLU A 267 2.09 6.34 2.80
C GLU A 267 1.50 6.82 4.13
N GLN A 268 0.23 7.24 4.15
CA GLN A 268 -0.44 7.63 5.40
C GLN A 268 -0.53 6.46 6.38
N GLY A 269 -0.96 5.28 5.90
CA GLY A 269 -1.00 4.09 6.73
C GLY A 269 0.39 3.64 7.16
N SER A 270 1.40 3.75 6.31
CA SER A 270 2.79 3.50 6.68
C SER A 270 3.26 4.40 7.82
N ALA A 271 2.95 5.69 7.78
CA ALA A 271 3.28 6.63 8.85
C ALA A 271 2.64 6.24 10.19
N ILE A 272 1.35 5.89 10.17
CA ILE A 272 0.60 5.47 11.37
C ILE A 272 1.17 4.16 11.93
N ILE A 273 1.33 3.14 11.07
CA ILE A 273 1.89 1.83 11.46
C ILE A 273 3.27 2.02 12.09
N THR A 274 4.15 2.78 11.43
CA THR A 274 5.49 3.09 11.92
C THR A 274 5.48 3.68 13.32
N GLN A 275 4.62 4.66 13.56
CA GLN A 275 4.54 5.35 14.84
C GLN A 275 4.09 4.41 15.95
N VAL A 276 3.05 3.61 15.68
CA VAL A 276 2.58 2.63 16.65
C VAL A 276 3.66 1.59 16.96
N ILE A 277 4.34 1.05 15.94
CA ILE A 277 5.41 0.07 16.14
C ILE A 277 6.54 0.65 16.99
N PHE A 278 6.93 1.90 16.76
CA PHE A 278 7.93 2.57 17.59
C PHE A 278 7.52 2.76 19.05
N ASP A 279 6.23 2.98 19.32
CA ASP A 279 5.70 3.05 20.67
C ASP A 279 5.63 1.66 21.33
N LEU A 280 5.33 0.62 20.56
CA LEU A 280 5.26 -0.76 21.04
C LEU A 280 6.64 -1.36 21.36
N PHE A 281 7.64 -1.04 20.56
CA PHE A 281 8.97 -1.64 20.61
C PHE A 281 10.07 -0.56 20.62
N PRO A 282 10.19 0.28 21.67
CA PRO A 282 11.09 1.44 21.63
C PRO A 282 12.59 1.09 21.60
N ALA A 283 12.96 -0.15 21.94
CA ALA A 283 14.34 -0.61 22.00
C ALA A 283 14.46 -2.00 21.36
N LEU A 284 14.77 -2.03 20.07
CA LEU A 284 15.21 -3.27 19.40
C LEU A 284 16.68 -3.56 19.75
N THR A 285 16.98 -4.82 20.03
CA THR A 285 18.35 -5.28 20.28
C THR A 285 19.01 -5.71 18.97
N SER A 286 20.30 -5.40 18.80
CA SER A 286 21.04 -5.70 17.55
C SER A 286 21.14 -7.20 17.22
N ILE A 287 20.91 -8.08 18.20
CA ILE A 287 20.99 -9.54 18.03
C ILE A 287 19.85 -10.04 17.12
N ASN A 288 18.64 -9.48 17.26
CA ASN A 288 17.48 -9.95 16.51
C ASN A 288 17.34 -9.23 15.15
N THR A 289 18.01 -8.09 14.99
CA THR A 289 17.91 -7.25 13.79
C THR A 289 19.07 -7.46 12.81
N ALA A 290 20.18 -8.08 13.25
CA ALA A 290 21.34 -8.31 12.40
C ALA A 290 21.03 -9.12 11.13
N PRO A 291 21.60 -8.74 9.97
CA PRO A 291 22.64 -7.72 9.80
C PRO A 291 22.10 -6.29 9.54
N LEU A 292 20.80 -6.07 9.67
CA LEU A 292 20.19 -4.76 9.46
C LEU A 292 20.46 -3.84 10.66
N SER A 293 20.50 -2.54 10.40
CA SER A 293 20.39 -1.57 11.48
C SER A 293 18.99 -1.64 12.10
N ASN A 294 18.84 -1.18 13.35
CA ASN A 294 17.52 -1.13 13.98
C ASN A 294 16.52 -0.32 13.15
N ILE A 295 16.97 0.80 12.55
CA ILE A 295 16.09 1.65 11.74
C ILE A 295 15.63 0.94 10.48
N ASP A 296 16.53 0.24 9.79
CA ASP A 296 16.20 -0.54 8.59
C ASP A 296 15.27 -1.70 8.94
N TYR A 297 15.45 -2.32 10.09
CA TYR A 297 14.59 -3.40 10.55
C TYR A 297 13.14 -2.92 10.78
N TYR A 298 12.92 -1.72 11.35
CA TYR A 298 11.57 -1.18 11.44
C TYR A 298 10.93 -1.01 10.07
N PHE A 299 11.59 -0.27 9.18
CA PHE A 299 10.98 0.14 7.92
C PHE A 299 10.90 -0.95 6.87
N ARG A 300 11.84 -1.91 6.88
CA ARG A 300 11.93 -2.97 5.86
C ARG A 300 11.45 -4.32 6.33
N VAL A 301 11.17 -4.47 7.62
CA VAL A 301 10.64 -5.71 8.21
C VAL A 301 9.37 -5.43 9.00
N LEU A 302 9.45 -4.76 10.15
CA LEU A 302 8.30 -4.71 11.08
C LEU A 302 7.09 -3.97 10.50
N VAL A 303 7.31 -2.84 9.82
CA VAL A 303 6.24 -2.07 9.18
C VAL A 303 5.53 -2.87 8.07
N PRO A 304 6.25 -3.43 7.08
CA PRO A 304 5.61 -4.27 6.06
C PRO A 304 5.02 -5.57 6.61
N GLU A 305 5.60 -6.17 7.67
CA GLU A 305 4.99 -7.33 8.36
C GLU A 305 3.68 -6.97 9.04
N ALA A 306 3.62 -5.84 9.73
CA ALA A 306 2.38 -5.35 10.32
C ALA A 306 1.33 -5.10 9.24
N ALA A 307 1.70 -4.44 8.13
CA ALA A 307 0.80 -4.26 7.00
C ALA A 307 0.32 -5.60 6.42
N LEU A 308 1.20 -6.59 6.30
CA LEU A 308 0.82 -7.94 5.85
C LEU A 308 -0.21 -8.59 6.77
N PHE A 309 -0.04 -8.51 8.09
CA PHE A 309 -1.04 -9.03 9.03
C PHE A 309 -2.37 -8.29 8.94
N LEU A 310 -2.35 -6.97 8.79
CA LEU A 310 -3.57 -6.18 8.62
C LEU A 310 -4.31 -6.56 7.33
N VAL A 311 -3.58 -6.75 6.22
CA VAL A 311 -4.15 -7.24 4.96
C VAL A 311 -4.76 -8.63 5.13
N GLN A 312 -4.06 -9.53 5.82
CA GLN A 312 -4.58 -10.87 6.10
C GLN A 312 -5.88 -10.82 6.92
N GLU A 313 -5.95 -9.94 7.93
CA GLU A 313 -7.14 -9.72 8.75
C GLU A 313 -8.30 -9.18 7.92
N ASP A 314 -8.07 -8.15 7.09
CA ASP A 314 -9.08 -7.55 6.22
C ASP A 314 -9.66 -8.58 5.24
N LEU A 315 -8.79 -9.36 4.60
CA LEU A 315 -9.21 -10.38 3.65
C LEU A 315 -9.97 -11.51 4.34
N THR A 316 -9.54 -11.92 5.53
CA THR A 316 -10.21 -12.97 6.31
C THR A 316 -11.62 -12.56 6.72
N GLN A 317 -11.77 -11.32 7.21
CA GLN A 317 -13.06 -10.77 7.59
C GLN A 317 -13.98 -10.63 6.37
N ARG A 318 -13.48 -10.08 5.26
CA ARG A 318 -14.27 -9.81 4.06
C ARG A 318 -14.70 -11.09 3.33
N LEU A 319 -13.83 -12.10 3.25
CA LEU A 319 -14.12 -13.35 2.55
C LEU A 319 -14.82 -14.38 3.45
N GLU A 320 -14.99 -14.08 4.73
CA GLU A 320 -15.54 -15.00 5.74
C GLU A 320 -14.82 -16.37 5.76
N CYS A 321 -13.53 -16.38 5.44
CA CYS A 321 -12.70 -17.58 5.41
C CYS A 321 -11.25 -17.25 5.78
N TYR A 322 -10.53 -18.24 6.32
CA TYR A 322 -9.12 -18.07 6.64
C TYR A 322 -8.29 -17.79 5.38
N VAL A 323 -7.51 -16.70 5.41
CA VAL A 323 -6.57 -16.32 4.36
C VAL A 323 -5.16 -16.56 4.84
N THR A 324 -4.34 -17.20 4.00
CA THR A 324 -2.92 -17.48 4.30
C THR A 324 -2.06 -16.22 4.19
N ARG A 325 -0.88 -16.21 4.81
CA ARG A 325 0.06 -15.08 4.70
C ARG A 325 0.54 -14.91 3.27
N GLU A 326 0.70 -15.99 2.52
CA GLU A 326 1.13 -15.95 1.11
C GLU A 326 0.07 -15.26 0.23
N GLN A 327 -1.20 -15.59 0.42
CA GLN A 327 -2.30 -14.91 -0.28
C GLN A 327 -2.39 -13.43 0.09
N ALA A 328 -2.23 -13.10 1.37
CA ALA A 328 -2.19 -11.71 1.82
C ALA A 328 -1.00 -10.94 1.22
N LEU A 329 0.16 -11.57 1.07
CA LEU A 329 1.34 -10.95 0.47
C LEU A 329 1.13 -10.63 -1.00
N VAL A 330 0.44 -11.48 -1.75
CA VAL A 330 0.06 -11.21 -3.15
C VAL A 330 -0.80 -9.96 -3.23
N VAL A 331 -1.81 -9.84 -2.35
CA VAL A 331 -2.68 -8.65 -2.31
C VAL A 331 -1.91 -7.41 -1.85
N LEU A 332 -1.06 -7.53 -0.83
CA LEU A 332 -0.22 -6.43 -0.34
C LEU A 332 0.60 -5.83 -1.50
N ARG A 333 1.29 -6.67 -2.28
CA ARG A 333 2.11 -6.22 -3.43
C ARG A 333 1.27 -5.69 -4.59
N ALA A 334 0.17 -6.36 -4.91
CA ALA A 334 -0.71 -5.94 -6.00
C ALA A 334 -1.40 -4.60 -5.72
N SER A 335 -1.54 -4.23 -4.45
CA SER A 335 -2.24 -3.03 -4.00
C SER A 335 -1.34 -1.84 -3.69
N THR A 336 -0.01 -1.96 -3.84
CA THR A 336 0.94 -0.89 -3.55
C THR A 336 0.69 0.37 -4.37
N ALA A 337 0.48 0.24 -5.69
CA ALA A 337 0.24 1.39 -6.56
C ALA A 337 -1.04 2.15 -6.18
N TYR A 338 -2.10 1.41 -5.82
CA TYR A 338 -3.32 1.99 -5.28
C TYR A 338 -3.07 2.72 -3.96
N GLY A 339 -2.37 2.11 -3.00
CA GLY A 339 -2.12 2.74 -1.70
C GLY A 339 -1.35 4.06 -1.82
N LEU A 340 -0.31 4.11 -2.65
CA LEU A 340 0.50 5.33 -2.87
C LEU A 340 -0.31 6.49 -3.46
N THR A 341 -1.37 6.20 -4.21
CA THR A 341 -2.19 7.22 -4.90
C THR A 341 -3.46 7.58 -4.14
N ALA A 342 -4.06 6.61 -3.45
CA ALA A 342 -5.25 6.79 -2.62
C ALA A 342 -4.94 7.46 -1.28
N PHE A 343 -3.80 7.10 -0.66
CA PHE A 343 -3.40 7.57 0.67
C PHE A 343 -1.96 8.14 0.70
N PRO A 344 -1.66 9.18 -0.10
CA PRO A 344 -0.36 9.84 -0.08
C PRO A 344 -0.18 10.69 1.18
N ILE A 345 1.06 10.88 1.65
CA ILE A 345 1.36 11.90 2.64
C ILE A 345 1.31 13.25 1.92
N THR A 346 0.29 14.07 2.20
CA THR A 346 0.19 15.39 1.56
C THR A 346 1.09 16.39 2.27
N ASP A 347 2.01 16.98 1.53
CA ASP A 347 2.85 18.09 1.99
C ASP A 347 2.00 19.37 2.15
N GLY A 348 1.30 19.50 3.28
CA GLY A 348 0.74 20.80 3.70
C GLY A 348 -0.70 21.13 3.31
N LEU A 349 -1.55 20.15 2.95
CA LEU A 349 -2.98 20.39 2.65
C LEU A 349 -3.97 19.73 3.62
N GLY A 350 -3.45 19.05 4.64
CA GLY A 350 -4.22 18.62 5.78
C GLY A 350 -3.28 18.43 6.96
N LYS A 351 -3.77 18.64 8.18
CA LYS A 351 -3.14 18.04 9.36
C LYS A 351 -3.26 16.52 9.21
N GLY A 352 -2.40 15.91 8.39
CA GLY A 352 -2.35 14.45 8.31
C GLY A 352 -2.01 13.92 9.70
N ALA A 353 -2.66 12.85 10.13
CA ALA A 353 -2.33 12.23 11.41
C ALA A 353 -0.85 11.86 11.51
N GLY A 354 -0.19 11.56 10.38
CA GLY A 354 1.27 11.43 10.31
C GLY A 354 2.01 12.63 10.93
N ASP A 355 1.68 13.86 10.53
CA ASP A 355 2.30 15.09 11.04
C ASP A 355 1.95 15.38 12.49
N GLU A 356 0.69 15.14 12.88
CA GLU A 356 0.26 15.32 14.26
C GLU A 356 0.96 14.33 15.20
N ILE A 357 1.10 13.07 14.78
CA ILE A 357 1.74 12.04 15.58
C ILE A 357 3.27 12.18 15.55
N VAL A 358 3.90 12.63 14.44
CA VAL A 358 5.33 13.00 14.43
C VAL A 358 5.59 14.15 15.40
N ARG A 359 4.73 15.18 15.39
CA ARG A 359 4.79 16.31 16.32
C ARG A 359 4.61 15.85 17.76
N GLU A 360 3.61 15.01 18.03
CA GLU A 360 3.36 14.46 19.36
C GLU A 360 4.57 13.66 19.87
N ARG A 361 5.15 12.79 19.05
CA ARG A 361 6.35 12.03 19.42
C ARG A 361 7.56 12.93 19.68
N ALA A 362 7.77 13.94 18.84
CA ALA A 362 8.83 14.93 19.06
C ALA A 362 8.64 15.63 20.42
N THR A 363 7.40 15.96 20.81
CA THR A 363 7.14 16.54 22.14
C THR A 363 7.36 15.55 23.29
N ARG A 364 6.99 14.27 23.12
CA ARG A 364 7.19 13.20 24.12
C ARG A 364 8.68 12.93 24.35
N MET A 365 9.46 12.85 23.27
CA MET A 365 10.92 12.68 23.33
C MET A 365 11.62 13.88 24.00
N ARG A 366 11.19 15.11 23.70
CA ARG A 366 11.69 16.32 24.39
C ARG A 366 11.39 16.29 25.89
N LYS A 367 10.18 15.87 26.29
CA LYS A 367 9.80 15.72 27.71
C LYS A 367 10.62 14.64 28.42
N SER A 368 10.82 13.47 27.81
CA SER A 368 11.62 12.39 28.39
C SER A 368 13.10 12.75 28.51
N ARG A 369 13.65 13.49 27.55
CA ARG A 369 15.02 13.99 27.58
C ARG A 369 15.22 15.06 28.65
N LYS A 370 14.26 15.97 28.82
CA LYS A 370 14.28 16.98 29.91
C LYS A 370 14.27 16.31 31.28
N ARG A 371 13.40 15.31 31.49
CA ARG A 371 13.35 14.54 32.75
C ARG A 371 14.65 13.79 33.08
N ARG A 372 15.42 13.36 32.08
CA ARG A 372 16.73 12.71 32.27
C ARG A 372 17.88 13.68 32.55
N VAL A 373 17.70 14.97 32.27
CA VAL A 373 18.70 16.01 32.55
C VAL A 373 18.45 16.64 33.92
N ASP A 374 17.19 16.65 34.36
CA ASP A 374 16.77 17.19 35.66
C ASP A 374 16.83 16.14 36.81
N SER A 375 17.24 14.90 36.51
CA SER A 375 17.51 13.80 37.48
C SER A 375 18.97 13.42 37.43
#